data_AF-A0AA38P491-F1
#
_entry.id   AF-A0AA38P491-F1
#
_cell.length_a   1.000
_cell.length_b   1.000
_cell.length_c   1.000
_cell.angle_alpha   90.00
_cell.angle_beta   90.00
_cell.angle_gamma   90.00
#
_symmetry.space_group_name_H-M   'P 1'
#
loop_
_entity.id
_entity.type
_entity.pdbx_description
1 polymer ?
#
loop_
_entity_poly.entity_id
_entity_poly.type
_entity_poly.pdbx_seq_one_letter_code
_entity_poly.pdbx_strand_id
1 'polypeptide(L)'
;RLSASYPNAASDFFGTLSSPPCVLKTGHPWSVGQESRPIIREIHPVRHDHPIEAIWSDLLVKLCTLFDERNVSWTSIDPVAVA
;
A
#
# COMPACT_ATOMS: atom_id res chain seq x y z
N ARG A 1 -1.13 5.84 14.93
CA ARG A 1 -1.06 6.16 13.47
C ARG A 1 0.38 5.93 13.03
N LEU A 2 0.63 5.33 11.86
CA LEU A 2 2.00 5.04 11.38
C LEU A 2 2.89 6.30 11.37
N SER A 3 2.30 7.46 11.08
CA SER A 3 2.98 8.77 11.12
C SER A 3 3.61 9.14 12.48
N ALA A 4 3.24 8.49 13.58
CA ALA A 4 3.83 8.73 14.89
C ALA A 4 5.19 8.03 15.07
N SER A 5 5.43 6.94 14.34
CA SER A 5 6.64 6.11 14.45
C SER A 5 7.47 6.07 13.17
N TYR A 6 6.92 6.54 12.04
CA TYR A 6 7.58 6.53 10.74
C TYR A 6 7.40 7.90 10.05
N PRO A 7 8.42 8.77 10.06
CA PRO A 7 8.34 10.12 9.51
C PRO A 7 7.93 10.17 8.04
N ASN A 8 8.32 9.15 7.25
CA ASN A 8 8.03 9.09 5.82
C ASN A 8 6.63 8.51 5.52
N ALA A 9 5.79 8.24 6.53
CA ALA A 9 4.43 7.74 6.33
C ALA A 9 3.57 8.67 5.45
N ALA A 10 3.88 9.97 5.43
CA ALA A 10 3.21 10.96 4.59
C ALA A 10 3.78 11.04 3.17
N SER A 11 5.02 10.58 2.95
CA SER A 11 5.75 10.75 1.68
C SER A 11 5.96 9.47 0.89
N ASP A 12 5.77 8.31 1.51
CA ASP A 12 5.99 6.99 0.89
C ASP A 12 5.07 6.71 -0.32
N PHE A 13 3.94 7.41 -0.43
CA PHE A 13 3.02 7.30 -1.56
C PHE A 13 2.76 8.65 -2.25
N PHE A 14 3.63 9.65 -2.04
CA PHE A 14 3.57 10.88 -2.85
C PHE A 14 3.70 10.53 -4.34
N GLY A 15 2.84 11.11 -5.17
CA GLY A 15 2.79 10.86 -6.61
C GLY A 15 1.70 9.87 -7.04
N THR A 16 1.08 9.14 -6.12
CA THR A 16 -0.13 8.37 -6.43
C THR A 16 -1.35 9.30 -6.52
N LEU A 17 -2.27 9.03 -7.45
CA LEU A 17 -3.41 9.91 -7.75
C LEU A 17 -4.29 10.24 -6.55
N SER A 18 -4.44 9.29 -5.61
CA SER A 18 -5.25 9.45 -4.41
C SER A 18 -4.47 9.86 -3.16
N SER A 19 -3.13 9.92 -3.23
CA SER A 19 -2.24 10.17 -2.07
C SER A 19 -2.69 9.38 -0.81
N PRO A 20 -2.84 8.05 -0.90
CA PRO A 20 -3.41 7.27 0.18
C PRO A 20 -2.48 7.32 1.40
N PRO A 21 -3.04 7.40 2.62
CA PRO A 21 -2.24 7.38 3.83
C PRO A 21 -1.54 6.02 3.98
N CYS A 22 -0.23 6.02 4.20
CA CYS A 22 0.47 4.81 4.60
C CYS A 22 0.04 4.42 6.02
N VAL A 23 -0.67 3.29 6.14
CA VAL A 23 -1.18 2.80 7.44
C VAL A 23 -0.29 1.71 8.05
N LEU A 24 0.47 0.99 7.22
CA LEU A 24 1.40 -0.06 7.62
C LEU A 24 2.59 -0.13 6.65
N LYS A 25 3.80 -0.31 7.20
CA LYS A 25 5.05 -0.50 6.45
C LYS A 25 5.91 -1.53 7.19
N THR A 26 6.33 -2.58 6.49
CA THR A 26 7.19 -3.66 7.04
C THR A 26 8.57 -3.73 6.36
N GLY A 27 8.80 -2.92 5.31
CA GLY A 27 10.06 -2.84 4.59
C GLY A 27 10.88 -1.60 4.94
N HIS A 28 12.10 -1.53 4.40
CA HIS A 28 12.96 -0.36 4.55
C HIS A 28 12.29 0.92 4.00
N PRO A 29 12.71 2.09 4.50
CA PRO A 29 12.32 3.35 3.90
C PRO A 29 12.65 3.35 2.42
N TRP A 30 11.78 3.95 1.60
CA TRP A 30 12.10 4.09 0.18
C TRP A 30 13.30 5.00 -0.02
N SER A 31 14.04 4.77 -1.11
CA SER A 31 15.04 5.72 -1.61
C SER A 31 14.40 7.08 -1.83
N VAL A 32 15.09 8.13 -1.39
CA VAL A 32 14.70 9.53 -1.64
C VAL A 32 15.42 10.01 -2.89
N GLY A 33 14.73 10.77 -3.75
CA GLY A 33 15.34 11.36 -4.93
C GLY A 33 16.41 12.38 -4.55
N GLN A 34 17.31 12.67 -5.49
CA GLN A 34 18.31 13.73 -5.33
C GLN A 34 17.62 15.06 -4.99
N GLU A 35 18.19 15.84 -4.07
CA GLU A 35 17.63 17.12 -3.60
C GLU A 35 16.24 17.02 -2.94
N SER A 36 15.90 15.88 -2.32
CA SER A 36 14.61 15.68 -1.64
C SER A 36 13.39 15.78 -2.57
N ARG A 37 13.58 15.63 -3.89
CA ARG A 37 12.45 15.59 -4.82
C ARG A 37 11.70 14.26 -4.67
N PRO A 38 10.35 14.29 -4.71
CA PRO A 38 9.57 13.06 -4.70
C PRO A 38 9.91 12.22 -5.94
N ILE A 39 10.22 10.94 -5.73
CA ILE A 39 10.27 9.97 -6.82
C ILE A 39 8.81 9.64 -7.14
N ILE A 40 8.37 9.94 -8.36
CA ILE A 40 7.07 9.48 -8.85
C ILE A 40 7.17 7.96 -8.91
N ARG A 41 6.32 7.29 -8.14
CA ARG A 41 6.24 5.83 -8.14
C ARG A 41 5.08 5.37 -8.99
N GLU A 42 5.34 4.38 -9.84
CA GLU A 42 4.31 3.79 -10.67
C GLU A 42 3.65 2.63 -9.93
N ILE A 43 2.34 2.52 -10.13
CA ILE A 43 1.54 1.42 -9.59
C ILE A 43 1.44 0.36 -10.70
N HIS A 44 1.91 -0.84 -10.42
CA HIS A 44 1.83 -1.98 -11.31
C HIS A 44 1.00 -3.09 -10.67
N PRO A 45 0.27 -3.91 -11.46
CA PRO A 45 -0.29 -5.15 -10.95
C PRO A 45 0.82 -6.03 -10.35
N VAL A 46 0.52 -6.65 -9.22
CA VAL A 46 1.39 -7.71 -8.69
C VAL A 46 1.46 -8.84 -9.72
N ARG A 47 2.67 -9.27 -10.07
CA ARG A 47 2.92 -10.33 -11.07
C ARG A 47 2.81 -11.73 -10.45
N HIS A 48 2.65 -12.73 -11.33
CA HIS A 48 2.67 -14.16 -11.00
C HIS A 48 4.09 -14.58 -10.59
N ASP A 49 4.40 -14.43 -9.31
CA ASP A 49 5.68 -14.74 -8.63
C ASP A 49 5.76 -14.07 -7.25
N HIS A 50 4.92 -13.07 -6.99
CA HIS A 50 4.96 -12.37 -5.71
C HIS A 50 4.47 -13.28 -4.57
N PRO A 51 5.14 -13.30 -3.41
CA PRO A 51 4.76 -14.16 -2.27
C PRO A 51 3.32 -13.97 -1.76
N ILE A 52 2.70 -12.83 -2.05
CA ILE A 52 1.30 -12.57 -1.71
C ILE A 52 0.33 -13.51 -2.46
N GLU A 53 0.70 -13.99 -3.65
CA GLU A 53 -0.14 -14.84 -4.49
C GLU A 53 -0.57 -16.10 -3.73
N ALA A 54 0.36 -16.71 -2.99
CA ALA A 54 0.11 -17.92 -2.20
C ALA A 54 -0.93 -17.73 -1.08
N ILE A 55 -1.11 -16.50 -0.59
CA ILE A 55 -2.04 -16.18 0.50
C ILE A 55 -3.21 -15.29 0.06
N TRP A 56 -3.30 -14.98 -1.24
CA TRP A 56 -4.16 -13.92 -1.73
C TRP A 56 -5.64 -14.21 -1.49
N SER A 57 -6.09 -15.42 -1.83
CA SER A 57 -7.48 -15.85 -1.63
C SER A 57 -7.90 -15.78 -0.16
N ASP A 58 -7.07 -16.30 0.75
CA ASP A 58 -7.34 -16.28 2.19
C ASP A 58 -7.35 -14.86 2.77
N LEU A 59 -6.45 -14.00 2.28
CA LEU A 59 -6.39 -12.60 2.66
C LEU A 59 -7.64 -11.85 2.20
N LEU A 60 -8.08 -12.07 0.97
CA LEU A 60 -9.28 -11.45 0.41
C LEU A 60 -10.53 -11.76 1.25
N VAL A 61 -10.73 -13.02 1.62
CA VAL A 61 -11.86 -13.42 2.46
C VAL A 61 -11.83 -12.68 3.79
N LYS A 62 -10.66 -12.63 4.45
CA LYS A 62 -10.48 -11.92 5.72
C LYS A 62 -10.74 -10.41 5.59
N LEU A 63 -10.29 -9.80 4.49
CA LEU A 63 -10.51 -8.37 4.24
C LEU A 63 -11.98 -8.05 4.00
N CYS A 64 -12.67 -8.83 3.17
CA CYS A 64 -14.10 -8.67 2.93
C CYS A 64 -14.89 -8.77 4.24
N THR A 65 -14.67 -9.83 5.03
CA THR A 65 -15.31 -9.98 6.35
C THR A 65 -15.03 -8.79 7.26
N LEU A 66 -13.78 -8.33 7.33
CA LEU A 66 -13.42 -7.18 8.14
C LEU A 66 -14.12 -5.89 7.68
N PHE A 67 -14.23 -5.66 6.37
CA PHE A 67 -14.92 -4.48 5.84
C PHE A 67 -16.42 -4.51 6.12
N ASP A 68 -17.05 -5.68 5.99
CA ASP A 68 -18.45 -5.88 6.30
C ASP A 68 -18.72 -5.66 7.80
N GLU A 69 -17.92 -6.26 8.68
CA GLU A 69 -18.00 -6.06 10.14
C GLU A 69 -17.83 -4.59 10.55
N ARG A 70 -17.04 -3.83 9.79
CA ARG A 70 -16.76 -2.40 10.05
C ARG A 70 -17.71 -1.47 9.31
N ASN A 71 -18.67 -1.99 8.54
CA ASN A 71 -19.57 -1.21 7.69
C ASN A 71 -18.81 -0.24 6.76
N VAL A 72 -17.65 -0.66 6.25
CA VAL A 72 -16.87 0.12 5.28
C VAL A 72 -17.49 -0.11 3.91
N SER A 73 -17.84 0.95 3.19
CA SER A 73 -18.22 0.83 1.78
C SER A 73 -16.99 0.62 0.91
N TRP A 74 -16.95 -0.47 0.16
CA TRP A 74 -15.83 -0.82 -0.73
C TRP A 74 -16.36 -1.35 -2.07
N THR A 75 -15.49 -1.42 -3.09
CA THR A 75 -15.88 -1.83 -4.46
C THR A 75 -14.94 -2.89 -5.04
N SER A 76 -13.64 -2.73 -4.84
CA SER A 76 -12.63 -3.70 -5.26
C SER A 76 -11.48 -3.73 -4.24
N ILE A 77 -10.72 -4.83 -4.27
CA ILE A 77 -9.46 -4.97 -3.54
C ILE A 77 -8.42 -5.38 -4.57
N ASP A 78 -7.52 -4.45 -4.91
CA ASP A 78 -6.54 -4.61 -5.99
C ASP A 78 -5.12 -4.71 -5.40
N PRO A 79 -4.43 -5.86 -5.54
CA PRO A 79 -3.05 -6.00 -5.10
C PRO A 79 -2.13 -5.33 -6.13
N VAL A 80 -1.43 -4.30 -5.68
CA VAL A 80 -0.51 -3.54 -6.54
C VAL A 80 0.89 -3.48 -5.95
N ALA A 81 1.88 -3.55 -6.84
CA ALA A 81 3.27 -3.23 -6.55
C ALA A 81 3.51 -1.75 -6.84
N VAL A 82 4.31 -1.11 -5.99
CA VAL A 82 4.76 0.28 -6.18
C VAL A 82 6.25 0.24 -6.50
N ALA A 83 6.63 0.73 -7.67
CA ALA A 83 8.02 0.77 -8.16
C ALA A 83 8.52 2.21 -8.32
#